data_AF-A0A430QD27-F1
#
_entry.id   AF-A0A430QD27-F1
#
_cell.length_a   1.000
_cell.length_b   1.000
_cell.length_c   1.000
_cell.angle_alpha   90.00
_cell.angle_beta   90.00
_cell.angle_gamma   90.00
#
_symmetry.space_group_name_H-M   'P 1'
#
loop_
_entity.id
_entity.type
_entity.pdbx_description
1 polymer ?
#
loop_
_entity_poly.entity_id
_entity_poly.type
_entity_poly.pdbx_seq_one_letter_code
_entity_poly.pdbx_strand_id
1 'polypeptide(L)'
;MGITKRRDLSPSRKASLAPPDIIIYNMVEEKFKVLTFNCWAVFFPSPTVRKEDRVNAIAAKLSVGDFDVILLQELIARYELDRMLDKYNGHRISQLVEIMEFVRMTSTGSDAIIITGDFNLESNTSAIELFSTSLKLSDAWLNNTVALKNTNITELESEGCTCDRADNPYRNQLWTNTYGNGERLDYIFYRSGPSIIDSFHIPSYAKLVCDSCWLDMRKVPDDPYGLHYSDHEGVAASFTITRLRNPVKPEGETMSANELNRLRDLLLDIDQQLTRGLNQCIHGRLLHLIWAIFITILLIILILIYPTDRLTSIIKCLFEILLGIILFTLIWGSLIGRTIEKSGLKNAKHSISTLSSRLDKGETMSANELNRLRDLLLDIDQQLTRGLNQCIHGRLLHLIWAIFITILLIILILIYPTDRLTSIIKCLFEILLGIILFTLIWGSLIGRTIEKSGLKNAKHSISTLSSRLDSSNDFTLIK
;
A
#
# COMPACT_ATOMS: atom_id res chain seq x y z
N MET A 1 104.67 0.70 3.59
CA MET A 1 104.75 -0.01 2.29
C MET A 1 103.64 0.57 1.39
N GLY A 2 104.02 1.30 0.34
CA GLY A 2 103.26 1.46 -0.93
C GLY A 2 101.91 2.20 -0.98
N ILE A 3 101.92 3.38 -1.58
CA ILE A 3 100.79 4.20 -2.08
C ILE A 3 100.51 3.81 -3.56
N THR A 4 99.24 3.84 -4.03
CA THR A 4 98.71 4.56 -5.24
C THR A 4 97.53 3.89 -6.00
N LYS A 5 96.67 4.77 -6.53
CA LYS A 5 95.37 4.66 -7.26
C LYS A 5 95.44 4.04 -8.68
N ARG A 6 94.32 3.50 -9.22
CA ARG A 6 93.42 4.08 -10.28
C ARG A 6 92.50 3.04 -11.00
N ARG A 7 91.42 3.59 -11.61
CA ARG A 7 90.48 3.12 -12.69
C ARG A 7 89.18 2.43 -12.22
N ASP A 8 88.00 2.61 -12.82
CA ASP A 8 87.41 3.53 -13.82
C ASP A 8 85.88 3.34 -13.78
N LEU A 9 85.11 4.27 -14.38
CA LEU A 9 83.64 4.40 -14.34
C LEU A 9 82.87 3.64 -15.46
N SER A 10 81.68 3.13 -15.07
CA SER A 10 80.41 2.94 -15.84
C SER A 10 80.26 1.69 -16.76
N PRO A 11 79.03 1.28 -17.19
CA PRO A 11 77.73 1.93 -17.04
C PRO A 11 76.54 1.04 -16.58
N SER A 12 75.42 1.74 -16.35
CA SER A 12 74.10 1.31 -15.92
C SER A 12 73.39 0.31 -16.83
N ARG A 13 72.66 -0.65 -16.24
CA ARG A 13 71.53 -1.34 -16.88
C ARG A 13 70.24 -0.94 -16.17
N LYS A 14 69.43 -0.13 -16.88
CA LYS A 14 68.01 0.08 -16.59
C LYS A 14 67.27 -1.24 -16.82
N ALA A 15 66.66 -1.80 -15.79
CA ALA A 15 65.62 -2.80 -15.96
C ALA A 15 64.30 -2.05 -16.23
N SER A 16 63.74 -2.24 -17.43
CA SER A 16 62.41 -1.73 -17.76
C SER A 16 61.35 -2.55 -17.02
N LEU A 17 60.71 -1.97 -16.01
CA LEU A 17 59.42 -2.46 -15.54
C LEU A 17 58.39 -2.17 -16.63
N ALA A 18 57.86 -3.23 -17.25
CA ALA A 18 56.63 -3.13 -18.01
C ALA A 18 55.50 -2.69 -17.05
N PRO A 19 54.56 -1.84 -17.48
CA PRO A 19 53.42 -1.48 -16.65
C PRO A 19 52.57 -2.73 -16.38
N PRO A 20 51.96 -2.86 -15.19
CA PRO A 20 51.05 -3.96 -14.91
C PRO A 20 49.88 -3.91 -15.90
N ASP A 21 49.57 -5.05 -16.50
CA ASP A 21 48.44 -5.24 -17.40
C ASP A 21 47.19 -4.64 -16.78
N ILE A 22 46.63 -3.63 -17.46
CA ILE A 22 45.32 -3.07 -17.11
C ILE A 22 44.31 -4.17 -17.42
N ILE A 23 43.94 -4.96 -16.41
CA ILE A 23 42.76 -5.80 -16.48
C ILE A 23 41.57 -4.85 -16.54
N ILE A 24 41.06 -4.62 -17.75
CA ILE A 24 39.80 -3.92 -17.96
C ILE A 24 38.70 -4.87 -17.47
N TYR A 25 38.37 -4.81 -16.19
CA TYR A 25 37.14 -5.40 -15.68
C TYR A 25 35.97 -4.62 -16.31
N ASN A 26 35.32 -5.20 -17.31
CA ASN A 26 34.12 -4.61 -17.93
C ASN A 26 33.15 -4.14 -16.84
N MET A 27 32.57 -2.94 -16.99
CA MET A 27 31.47 -2.53 -16.12
C MET A 27 30.35 -3.56 -16.26
N VAL A 28 29.87 -4.09 -15.14
CA VAL A 28 28.73 -5.00 -15.13
C VAL A 28 27.48 -4.13 -15.21
N GLU A 29 26.84 -4.17 -16.37
CA GLU A 29 25.57 -3.51 -16.65
C GLU A 29 24.54 -4.59 -16.90
N GLU A 30 23.42 -4.52 -16.19
CA GLU A 30 22.29 -5.42 -16.37
C GLU A 30 21.07 -4.62 -16.79
N LYS A 31 20.30 -5.17 -17.72
CA LYS A 31 19.05 -4.57 -18.20
C LYS A 31 17.89 -5.42 -17.80
N PHE A 32 16.80 -4.78 -17.37
CA PHE A 32 15.58 -5.46 -17.01
C PHE A 32 14.36 -4.58 -17.25
N LYS A 33 13.20 -5.21 -17.41
CA LYS A 33 11.92 -4.56 -17.67
C LYS A 33 10.94 -4.83 -16.55
N VAL A 34 10.24 -3.79 -16.15
CA VAL A 34 9.22 -3.81 -15.11
C VAL A 34 7.87 -3.47 -15.74
N LEU A 35 6.83 -4.23 -15.39
CA LEU A 35 5.44 -3.95 -15.72
C LEU A 35 4.63 -3.80 -14.43
N THR A 36 3.81 -2.76 -14.36
CA THR A 36 2.70 -2.66 -13.42
C THR A 36 1.37 -2.62 -14.15
N PHE A 37 0.38 -3.33 -13.62
CA PHE A 37 -0.91 -3.43 -14.27
C PHE A 37 -2.06 -3.74 -13.31
N ASN A 38 -3.02 -2.82 -13.22
CA ASN A 38 -4.32 -3.10 -12.66
C ASN A 38 -5.10 -3.99 -13.64
N CYS A 39 -5.32 -5.26 -13.24
CA CYS A 39 -5.80 -6.31 -14.14
C CYS A 39 -7.33 -6.44 -14.20
N TRP A 40 -8.04 -5.64 -13.42
CA TRP A 40 -9.50 -5.64 -13.34
C TRP A 40 -10.14 -7.03 -13.04
N ALA A 41 -9.51 -7.84 -12.18
CA ALA A 41 -9.91 -9.17 -11.76
C ALA A 41 -10.96 -9.26 -10.60
N VAL A 42 -11.82 -8.25 -10.40
CA VAL A 42 -12.84 -8.19 -9.33
C VAL A 42 -13.58 -9.52 -9.15
N PHE A 43 -13.72 -9.99 -7.92
CA PHE A 43 -14.22 -11.35 -7.60
C PHE A 43 -15.66 -11.61 -8.07
N PHE A 44 -16.51 -10.58 -8.17
CA PHE A 44 -17.89 -10.73 -8.64
C PHE A 44 -17.94 -10.83 -10.17
N PRO A 45 -18.57 -11.85 -10.77
CA PRO A 45 -18.56 -12.06 -12.24
C PRO A 45 -19.47 -11.12 -13.04
N SER A 46 -20.55 -10.61 -12.44
CA SER A 46 -21.59 -9.85 -13.16
C SER A 46 -21.24 -8.42 -13.58
N PRO A 47 -20.30 -7.67 -12.95
CA PRO A 47 -19.88 -6.35 -13.40
C PRO A 47 -18.61 -6.34 -14.26
N THR A 48 -17.93 -7.48 -14.44
CA THR A 48 -16.61 -7.51 -15.09
C THR A 48 -16.72 -8.02 -16.53
N VAL A 49 -16.46 -7.14 -17.50
CA VAL A 49 -16.59 -7.46 -18.93
C VAL A 49 -15.67 -8.61 -19.31
N ARG A 50 -16.24 -9.69 -19.84
CA ARG A 50 -15.55 -10.87 -20.42
C ARG A 50 -14.33 -11.31 -19.59
N LYS A 51 -14.50 -11.42 -18.27
CA LYS A 51 -13.40 -11.65 -17.30
C LYS A 51 -12.48 -12.80 -17.69
N GLU A 52 -13.02 -13.97 -18.03
CA GLU A 52 -12.22 -15.15 -18.37
C GLU A 52 -11.36 -14.92 -19.62
N ASP A 53 -11.93 -14.30 -20.67
CA ASP A 53 -11.20 -13.96 -21.89
C ASP A 53 -10.07 -12.96 -21.60
N ARG A 54 -10.33 -11.92 -20.79
CA ARG A 54 -9.31 -10.94 -20.39
C ARG A 54 -8.19 -11.60 -19.59
N VAL A 55 -8.52 -12.40 -18.58
CA VAL A 55 -7.51 -13.09 -17.74
C VAL A 55 -6.66 -14.05 -18.58
N ASN A 56 -7.27 -14.79 -19.52
CA ASN A 56 -6.54 -15.65 -20.45
C ASN A 56 -5.64 -14.85 -21.39
N ALA A 57 -6.11 -13.72 -21.91
CA ALA A 57 -5.31 -12.83 -22.74
C ALA A 57 -4.11 -12.24 -21.96
N ILE A 58 -4.32 -11.79 -20.72
CA ILE A 58 -3.26 -11.31 -19.83
C ILE A 58 -2.22 -12.41 -19.62
N ALA A 59 -2.66 -13.63 -19.26
CA ALA A 59 -1.77 -14.77 -19.06
C ALA A 59 -0.97 -15.09 -20.33
N ALA A 60 -1.62 -15.07 -21.51
CA ALA A 60 -0.95 -15.29 -22.78
C ALA A 60 0.11 -14.21 -23.06
N LYS A 61 -0.22 -12.92 -22.88
CA LYS A 61 0.74 -11.81 -23.07
C LYS A 61 1.92 -11.91 -22.10
N LEU A 62 1.68 -12.25 -20.84
CA LEU A 62 2.75 -12.40 -19.84
C LEU A 62 3.63 -13.64 -20.09
N SER A 63 3.05 -14.73 -20.63
CA SER A 63 3.78 -15.97 -20.93
C SER A 63 4.86 -15.82 -22.00
N VAL A 64 4.81 -14.75 -22.81
CA VAL A 64 5.85 -14.39 -23.78
C VAL A 64 7.19 -14.13 -23.09
N GLY A 65 7.18 -13.68 -21.82
CA GLY A 65 8.40 -13.39 -21.08
C GLY A 65 9.06 -12.05 -21.45
N ASP A 66 8.27 -11.09 -21.93
CA ASP A 66 8.75 -9.74 -22.31
C ASP A 66 9.22 -8.88 -21.10
N PHE A 67 8.84 -9.28 -19.88
CA PHE A 67 9.07 -8.55 -18.63
C PHE A 67 9.74 -9.43 -17.58
N ASP A 68 10.69 -8.86 -16.84
CA ASP A 68 11.42 -9.55 -15.77
C ASP A 68 10.69 -9.45 -14.42
N VAL A 69 10.02 -8.32 -14.18
CA VAL A 69 9.26 -8.06 -12.95
C VAL A 69 7.85 -7.60 -13.31
N ILE A 70 6.84 -8.29 -12.78
CA ILE A 70 5.42 -8.02 -13.03
C ILE A 70 4.70 -7.80 -11.71
N LEU A 71 4.00 -6.67 -11.58
CA LEU A 71 3.18 -6.35 -10.42
C LEU A 71 1.73 -6.15 -10.88
N LEU A 72 0.81 -6.93 -10.30
CA LEU A 72 -0.62 -6.86 -10.62
C LEU A 72 -1.41 -6.30 -9.44
N GLN A 73 -2.38 -5.43 -9.69
CA GLN A 73 -3.20 -4.77 -8.65
C GLN A 73 -4.70 -4.99 -8.85
N GLU A 74 -5.44 -4.74 -7.76
CA GLU A 74 -6.87 -4.39 -7.65
C GLU A 74 -7.35 -4.51 -6.18
N LEU A 75 -7.29 -3.44 -5.36
CA LEU A 75 -7.87 -3.52 -4.00
C LEU A 75 -8.72 -2.33 -3.56
N ILE A 76 -8.59 -1.11 -4.11
CA ILE A 76 -9.53 0.02 -3.90
C ILE A 76 -9.46 0.98 -5.09
N ALA A 77 -10.61 1.48 -5.57
CA ALA A 77 -10.74 2.50 -6.62
C ALA A 77 -11.31 3.83 -6.09
N ARG A 78 -11.14 4.92 -6.85
CA ARG A 78 -11.82 6.21 -6.65
C ARG A 78 -13.24 6.15 -7.24
N TYR A 79 -14.24 6.66 -6.51
CA TYR A 79 -15.66 6.60 -6.92
C TYR A 79 -16.34 7.98 -7.09
N GLU A 80 -15.62 9.09 -6.93
CA GLU A 80 -16.19 10.44 -6.93
C GLU A 80 -15.33 11.46 -7.72
N LEU A 81 -15.97 12.30 -8.53
CA LEU A 81 -15.31 13.24 -9.46
C LEU A 81 -14.77 14.51 -8.79
N ASP A 82 -15.44 15.00 -7.75
CA ASP A 82 -14.94 16.13 -6.98
C ASP A 82 -14.02 15.65 -5.86
N ARG A 83 -12.77 16.14 -5.86
CA ARG A 83 -11.74 15.85 -4.85
C ARG A 83 -12.19 16.21 -3.44
N MET A 84 -13.04 17.24 -3.30
CA MET A 84 -13.57 17.68 -2.01
C MET A 84 -14.64 16.73 -1.45
N LEU A 85 -15.26 15.93 -2.32
CA LEU A 85 -16.33 14.99 -1.96
C LEU A 85 -15.83 13.54 -1.83
N ASP A 86 -14.58 13.27 -2.23
CA ASP A 86 -13.98 11.94 -2.12
C ASP A 86 -13.71 11.54 -0.66
N LYS A 87 -14.52 10.60 -0.17
CA LYS A 87 -14.46 10.06 1.19
C LYS A 87 -13.24 9.17 1.43
N TYR A 88 -12.59 8.69 0.37
CA TYR A 88 -11.47 7.75 0.45
C TYR A 88 -10.10 8.43 0.30
N ASN A 89 -10.05 9.71 -0.06
CA ASN A 89 -8.80 10.44 -0.25
C ASN A 89 -7.89 10.39 0.99
N GLY A 90 -8.45 10.58 2.19
CA GLY A 90 -7.69 10.47 3.44
C GLY A 90 -7.08 9.07 3.67
N HIS A 91 -7.75 8.00 3.21
CA HIS A 91 -7.22 6.63 3.31
C HIS A 91 -6.04 6.42 2.37
N ARG A 92 -6.14 6.88 1.12
CA ARG A 92 -5.06 6.76 0.13
C ARG A 92 -3.82 7.52 0.58
N ILE A 93 -4.00 8.73 1.13
CA ILE A 93 -2.91 9.51 1.72
C ILE A 93 -2.29 8.78 2.92
N SER A 94 -3.11 8.19 3.80
CA SER A 94 -2.59 7.41 4.94
C SER A 94 -1.73 6.22 4.48
N GLN A 95 -2.16 5.50 3.44
CA GLN A 95 -1.41 4.38 2.86
C GLN A 95 -0.11 4.85 2.21
N LEU A 96 -0.15 5.98 1.49
CA LEU A 96 1.03 6.58 0.87
C LEU A 96 2.08 6.99 1.91
N VAL A 97 1.64 7.57 3.03
CA VAL A 97 2.52 7.91 4.17
C VAL A 97 3.13 6.66 4.81
N GLU A 98 2.37 5.57 4.92
CA GLU A 98 2.90 4.29 5.43
C GLU A 98 3.97 3.69 4.50
N ILE A 99 3.73 3.69 3.18
CA ILE A 99 4.73 3.26 2.18
C ILE A 99 5.97 4.15 2.27
N MET A 100 5.79 5.47 2.43
CA MET A 100 6.89 6.41 2.55
C MET A 100 7.80 6.09 3.74
N GLU A 101 7.23 5.88 4.93
CA GLU A 101 8.00 5.49 6.11
C GLU A 101 8.62 4.09 5.96
N PHE A 102 7.88 3.13 5.39
CA PHE A 102 8.40 1.79 5.12
C PHE A 102 9.64 1.83 4.23
N VAL A 103 9.60 2.59 3.12
CA VAL A 103 10.74 2.74 2.21
C VAL A 103 11.91 3.38 2.96
N ARG A 104 11.71 4.48 3.70
CA ARG A 104 12.78 5.11 4.50
C ARG A 104 13.48 4.16 5.46
N MET A 105 12.72 3.23 6.04
CA MET A 105 13.25 2.23 6.98
C MET A 105 13.92 1.05 6.27
N THR A 106 13.52 0.73 5.03
CA THR A 106 13.91 -0.50 4.34
C THR A 106 14.96 -0.30 3.24
N SER A 107 15.08 0.90 2.67
CA SER A 107 15.91 1.27 1.52
C SER A 107 17.42 1.18 1.75
N THR A 108 17.91 1.39 2.97
CA THR A 108 19.33 1.66 3.26
C THR A 108 20.33 0.61 2.76
N GLY A 109 19.91 -0.65 2.58
CA GLY A 109 20.77 -1.73 2.07
C GLY A 109 20.53 -2.08 0.59
N SER A 110 19.69 -1.33 -0.12
CA SER A 110 19.27 -1.68 -1.48
C SER A 110 20.10 -0.93 -2.53
N ASP A 111 20.58 -1.64 -3.54
CA ASP A 111 21.31 -1.04 -4.69
C ASP A 111 20.39 -0.18 -5.59
N ALA A 112 19.11 -0.51 -5.61
CA ALA A 112 18.08 0.14 -6.41
C ALA A 112 16.73 0.03 -5.70
N ILE A 113 15.87 1.03 -5.89
CA ILE A 113 14.51 1.07 -5.35
C ILE A 113 13.57 1.35 -6.51
N ILE A 114 12.58 0.50 -6.68
CA ILE A 114 11.48 0.66 -7.64
C ILE A 114 10.19 0.50 -6.87
N ILE A 115 9.30 1.48 -6.99
CA ILE A 115 7.99 1.51 -6.35
C ILE A 115 6.96 1.72 -7.45
N THR A 116 6.04 0.78 -7.57
CA THR A 116 5.11 0.79 -8.69
C THR A 116 3.76 0.17 -8.31
N GLY A 117 2.72 0.61 -9.00
CA GLY A 117 1.35 0.21 -8.75
C GLY A 117 0.35 1.27 -9.22
N ASP A 118 -0.92 0.94 -9.03
CA ASP A 118 -2.04 1.88 -9.08
C ASP A 118 -2.12 2.63 -7.74
N PHE A 119 -1.82 3.93 -7.75
CA PHE A 119 -1.85 4.78 -6.56
C PHE A 119 -3.24 5.39 -6.31
N ASN A 120 -4.15 5.35 -7.30
CA ASN A 120 -5.41 6.10 -7.27
C ASN A 120 -5.23 7.58 -6.86
N LEU A 121 -4.11 8.18 -7.27
CA LEU A 121 -3.77 9.59 -7.03
C LEU A 121 -3.25 10.17 -8.34
N GLU A 122 -3.74 11.36 -8.71
CA GLU A 122 -3.32 12.03 -9.94
C GLU A 122 -1.93 12.66 -9.78
N SER A 123 -1.24 12.86 -10.90
CA SER A 123 0.14 13.34 -10.95
C SER A 123 0.31 14.75 -10.40
N ASN A 124 -0.75 15.55 -10.46
CA ASN A 124 -0.80 16.92 -9.96
C ASN A 124 -1.20 17.04 -8.47
N THR A 125 -1.29 15.94 -7.74
CA THR A 125 -1.65 15.97 -6.32
C THR A 125 -0.43 16.24 -5.44
N SER A 126 -0.63 17.03 -4.37
CA SER A 126 0.40 17.26 -3.35
C SER A 126 0.89 15.96 -2.70
N ALA A 127 0.06 14.90 -2.72
CA ALA A 127 0.40 13.59 -2.18
C ALA A 127 1.49 12.91 -3.01
N ILE A 128 1.34 12.85 -4.34
CA ILE A 128 2.36 12.30 -5.24
C ILE A 128 3.62 13.15 -5.23
N GLU A 129 3.48 14.48 -5.21
CA GLU A 129 4.64 15.39 -5.14
C GLU A 129 5.38 15.23 -3.81
N LEU A 130 4.68 15.17 -2.67
CA LEU A 130 5.29 14.91 -1.37
C LEU A 130 5.99 13.56 -1.36
N PHE A 131 5.34 12.51 -1.86
CA PHE A 131 5.87 11.16 -1.88
C PHE A 131 7.18 11.08 -2.67
N SER A 132 7.17 11.57 -3.91
CA SER A 132 8.35 11.58 -4.77
C SER A 132 9.48 12.45 -4.21
N THR A 133 9.17 13.67 -3.76
CA THR A 133 10.15 14.60 -3.18
C THR A 133 10.76 14.05 -1.89
N SER A 134 9.92 13.57 -0.98
CA SER A 134 10.33 13.03 0.33
C SER A 134 11.26 11.82 0.16
N LEU A 135 11.00 10.98 -0.84
CA LEU A 135 11.78 9.78 -1.12
C LEU A 135 12.89 9.98 -2.16
N LYS A 136 13.06 11.20 -2.69
CA LYS A 136 13.96 11.51 -3.83
C LYS A 136 13.78 10.54 -5.00
N LEU A 137 12.53 10.25 -5.34
CA LEU A 137 12.17 9.36 -6.44
C LEU A 137 12.11 10.12 -7.76
N SER A 138 12.55 9.44 -8.80
CA SER A 138 12.28 9.77 -10.19
C SER A 138 10.99 9.10 -10.66
N ASP A 139 10.23 9.76 -11.52
CA ASP A 139 9.08 9.18 -12.22
C ASP A 139 9.56 8.66 -13.59
N ALA A 140 9.42 7.35 -13.84
CA ALA A 140 9.87 6.74 -15.09
C ALA A 140 9.18 7.29 -16.34
N TRP A 141 7.89 7.67 -16.23
CA TRP A 141 7.13 8.25 -17.34
C TRP A 141 7.68 9.64 -17.69
N LEU A 142 7.85 10.49 -16.68
CA LEU A 142 8.36 11.85 -16.89
C LEU A 142 9.84 11.90 -17.21
N ASN A 143 10.65 10.94 -16.72
CA ASN A 143 12.07 10.84 -17.05
C ASN A 143 12.34 10.16 -18.41
N ASN A 144 11.31 9.83 -19.19
CA ASN A 144 11.49 9.24 -20.49
C ASN A 144 12.13 10.24 -21.48
N THR A 145 13.46 10.18 -21.58
CA THR A 145 14.28 11.06 -22.42
C THR A 145 13.99 10.95 -23.92
N VAL A 146 13.30 9.89 -24.37
CA VAL A 146 12.86 9.73 -25.76
C VAL A 146 11.56 10.49 -26.01
N ALA A 147 10.60 10.43 -25.07
CA ALA A 147 9.33 11.14 -25.16
C ALA A 147 9.48 12.66 -24.96
N LEU A 148 10.31 13.08 -24.00
CA LEU A 148 10.56 14.50 -23.68
C LEU A 148 11.20 15.33 -24.82
N LYS A 149 11.78 14.69 -25.84
CA LYS A 149 12.41 15.43 -26.97
C LYS A 149 11.39 16.09 -27.89
N ASN A 150 10.14 15.64 -27.88
CA ASN A 150 9.17 15.97 -28.92
C ASN A 150 7.86 16.58 -28.39
N THR A 151 7.64 16.63 -27.08
CA THR A 151 6.37 17.07 -26.48
C THR A 151 6.60 17.91 -25.22
N ASN A 152 5.62 18.73 -24.85
CA ASN A 152 5.64 19.44 -23.56
C ASN A 152 5.12 18.53 -22.43
N ILE A 153 5.35 18.92 -21.17
CA ILE A 153 4.97 18.12 -19.99
C ILE A 153 3.46 17.85 -19.95
N THR A 154 2.62 18.81 -20.35
CA THR A 154 1.15 18.67 -20.32
C THR A 154 0.67 17.62 -21.32
N GLU A 155 1.23 17.61 -22.53
CA GLU A 155 0.96 16.58 -23.53
C GLU A 155 1.46 15.21 -23.08
N LEU A 156 2.67 15.15 -22.49
CA LEU A 156 3.24 13.92 -21.97
C LEU A 156 2.38 13.32 -20.84
N GLU A 157 1.87 14.15 -19.92
CA GLU A 157 0.95 13.73 -18.86
C GLU A 157 -0.37 13.20 -19.44
N SER A 158 -0.95 13.88 -20.43
CA SER A 158 -2.16 13.43 -21.13
C SER A 158 -1.96 12.10 -21.87
N GLU A 159 -0.79 11.91 -22.49
CA GLU A 159 -0.44 10.62 -23.12
C GLU A 159 -0.24 9.51 -22.10
N GLY A 160 0.19 9.86 -20.88
CA GLY A 160 0.45 8.95 -19.77
C GLY A 160 -0.76 8.56 -18.95
N CYS A 161 -1.97 9.03 -19.28
CA CYS A 161 -3.18 8.60 -18.59
C CYS A 161 -3.34 7.07 -18.68
N THR A 162 -3.66 6.43 -17.57
CA THR A 162 -3.75 4.96 -17.45
C THR A 162 -5.17 4.51 -17.17
N CYS A 163 -6.04 5.38 -16.68
CA CYS A 163 -7.44 5.07 -16.36
C CYS A 163 -8.40 6.04 -17.08
N ASP A 164 -9.61 5.59 -17.41
CA ASP A 164 -10.66 6.37 -18.06
C ASP A 164 -10.25 7.08 -19.37
N ARG A 165 -9.24 6.50 -20.05
CA ARG A 165 -8.74 7.02 -21.32
C ARG A 165 -9.82 7.09 -22.39
N ALA A 166 -9.75 8.11 -23.24
CA ALA A 166 -10.75 8.32 -24.29
C ALA A 166 -10.87 7.15 -25.28
N ASP A 167 -9.77 6.42 -25.51
CA ASP A 167 -9.72 5.26 -26.40
C ASP A 167 -10.03 3.92 -25.71
N ASN A 168 -10.19 3.89 -24.39
CA ASN A 168 -10.63 2.70 -23.67
C ASN A 168 -12.17 2.61 -23.66
N PRO A 169 -12.78 1.49 -24.07
CA PRO A 169 -14.23 1.33 -24.11
C PRO A 169 -14.88 1.18 -22.73
N TYR A 170 -14.08 0.92 -21.68
CA TYR A 170 -14.55 0.76 -20.30
C TYR A 170 -14.56 2.06 -19.51
N ARG A 171 -14.08 3.16 -20.12
CA ARG A 171 -14.02 4.47 -19.49
C ARG A 171 -15.38 4.95 -18.99
N ASN A 172 -15.35 5.70 -17.90
CA ASN A 172 -16.47 6.52 -17.48
C ASN A 172 -16.58 7.76 -18.39
N GLN A 173 -17.63 7.81 -19.22
CA GLN A 173 -17.82 8.90 -20.18
C GLN A 173 -17.86 10.28 -19.52
N LEU A 174 -18.36 10.39 -18.28
CA LEU A 174 -18.44 11.66 -17.56
C LEU A 174 -17.04 12.14 -17.12
N TRP A 175 -16.16 11.21 -16.79
CA TRP A 175 -14.77 11.48 -16.40
C TRP A 175 -13.94 11.89 -17.61
N THR A 176 -14.01 11.12 -18.70
CA THR A 176 -13.35 11.49 -19.95
C THR A 176 -13.80 12.85 -20.46
N ASN A 177 -15.09 13.19 -20.35
CA ASN A 177 -15.58 14.52 -20.72
C ASN A 177 -15.02 15.65 -19.82
N THR A 178 -14.69 15.35 -18.57
CA THR A 178 -14.17 16.32 -17.60
C THR A 178 -12.66 16.52 -17.78
N TYR A 179 -11.91 15.43 -17.95
CA TYR A 179 -10.44 15.42 -17.97
C TYR A 179 -9.84 15.35 -19.38
N GLY A 180 -10.65 15.13 -20.42
CA GLY A 180 -10.23 15.01 -21.81
C GLY A 180 -9.76 13.59 -22.17
N ASN A 181 -8.66 13.12 -21.58
CA ASN A 181 -8.05 11.82 -21.91
C ASN A 181 -7.88 10.87 -20.70
N GLY A 182 -8.68 11.07 -19.66
CA GLY A 182 -8.62 10.26 -18.44
C GLY A 182 -7.55 10.76 -17.47
N GLU A 183 -7.10 9.89 -16.57
CA GLU A 183 -6.17 10.23 -15.48
C GLU A 183 -4.97 9.26 -15.43
N ARG A 184 -3.82 9.76 -14.99
CA ARG A 184 -2.62 8.94 -14.73
C ARG A 184 -2.64 8.49 -13.28
N LEU A 185 -2.94 7.20 -13.08
CA LEU A 185 -3.09 6.61 -11.74
C LEU A 185 -2.03 5.54 -11.44
N ASP A 186 -1.42 4.98 -12.49
CA ASP A 186 -0.40 3.94 -12.40
C ASP A 186 0.99 4.54 -12.62
N TYR A 187 1.93 4.21 -11.72
CA TYR A 187 3.26 4.84 -11.71
C TYR A 187 4.37 3.79 -11.62
N ILE A 188 5.53 4.09 -12.20
CA ILE A 188 6.80 3.43 -11.88
C ILE A 188 7.74 4.52 -11.35
N PHE A 189 7.85 4.62 -10.03
CA PHE A 189 8.83 5.46 -9.37
C PHE A 189 10.12 4.68 -9.12
N TYR A 190 11.27 5.34 -9.24
CA TYR A 190 12.56 4.69 -9.05
C TYR A 190 13.62 5.63 -8.48
N ARG A 191 14.64 5.05 -7.86
CA ARG A 191 15.92 5.72 -7.59
C ARG A 191 17.06 4.72 -7.49
N SER A 192 18.28 5.21 -7.67
CA SER A 192 19.48 4.48 -7.25
C SER A 192 19.48 4.29 -5.73
N GLY A 193 20.33 3.39 -5.23
CA GLY A 193 20.45 2.96 -3.82
C GLY A 193 20.68 4.06 -2.78
N PRO A 194 21.45 3.83 -1.69
CA PRO A 194 21.30 4.62 -0.47
C PRO A 194 21.42 6.14 -0.71
N SER A 195 20.43 6.86 -0.21
CA SER A 195 20.24 8.31 -0.35
C SER A 195 20.36 8.99 1.00
N ILE A 196 20.58 10.30 1.02
CA ILE A 196 20.71 11.11 2.25
C ILE A 196 19.48 11.03 3.18
N ILE A 197 18.33 10.65 2.63
CA ILE A 197 17.08 10.47 3.38
C ILE A 197 17.02 9.16 4.17
N ASP A 198 17.95 8.23 3.90
CA ASP A 198 17.99 6.90 4.49
C ASP A 198 18.72 6.96 5.85
N SER A 199 18.33 6.08 6.79
CA SER A 199 18.79 6.16 8.18
C SER A 199 20.31 6.04 8.37
N PHE A 200 21.02 5.47 7.38
CA PHE A 200 22.47 5.37 7.38
C PHE A 200 23.02 5.88 6.05
N HIS A 201 24.06 6.71 6.13
CA HIS A 201 24.70 7.31 4.96
C HIS A 201 25.70 6.31 4.37
N ILE A 202 25.17 5.20 3.86
CA ILE A 202 25.95 4.17 3.19
C ILE A 202 26.29 4.67 1.78
N PRO A 203 27.52 4.47 1.29
CA PRO A 203 27.85 4.80 -0.09
C PRO A 203 27.06 3.93 -1.09
N SER A 204 26.59 4.52 -2.19
CA SER A 204 25.92 3.77 -3.25
C SER A 204 26.93 3.10 -4.18
N TYR A 205 26.75 1.80 -4.43
CA TYR A 205 27.58 0.98 -5.33
C TYR A 205 26.89 0.67 -6.65
N ALA A 206 25.68 1.17 -6.86
CA ALA A 206 24.92 0.96 -8.09
C ALA A 206 24.26 2.25 -8.55
N LYS A 207 24.15 2.37 -9.87
CA LYS A 207 23.39 3.42 -10.54
C LYS A 207 22.25 2.79 -11.32
N LEU A 208 21.03 3.22 -11.04
CA LEU A 208 19.82 2.84 -11.76
C LEU A 208 19.41 3.98 -12.71
N VAL A 209 19.18 3.65 -13.97
CA VAL A 209 18.70 4.58 -15.01
C VAL A 209 17.46 3.98 -15.67
N CYS A 210 16.42 4.79 -15.85
CA CYS A 210 15.29 4.46 -16.72
C CYS A 210 15.69 4.78 -18.17
N ASP A 211 15.69 3.77 -19.02
CA ASP A 211 16.03 3.90 -20.43
C ASP A 211 14.81 4.34 -21.26
N SER A 212 13.64 3.82 -20.94
CA SER A 212 12.37 4.10 -21.63
C SER A 212 11.17 3.70 -20.76
N CYS A 213 10.03 4.35 -20.99
CA CYS A 213 8.76 4.05 -20.34
C CYS A 213 7.61 4.12 -21.37
N TRP A 214 6.67 3.19 -21.36
CA TRP A 214 5.57 3.11 -22.32
C TRP A 214 4.30 2.52 -21.71
N LEU A 215 3.16 2.77 -22.38
CA LEU A 215 1.90 2.10 -22.05
C LEU A 215 1.81 0.76 -22.77
N ASP A 216 1.49 -0.29 -22.02
CA ASP A 216 1.30 -1.66 -22.49
C ASP A 216 -0.11 -2.15 -22.13
N MET A 217 -0.45 -3.38 -22.52
CA MET A 217 -1.72 -4.04 -22.16
C MET A 217 -2.96 -3.19 -22.45
N ARG A 218 -2.97 -2.55 -23.63
CA ARG A 218 -4.04 -1.67 -24.09
C ARG A 218 -5.23 -2.47 -24.61
N LYS A 219 -5.24 -2.70 -25.92
CA LYS A 219 -6.20 -3.56 -26.62
C LYS A 219 -5.61 -4.96 -26.81
N VAL A 220 -6.42 -6.00 -26.63
CA VAL A 220 -6.04 -7.39 -26.95
C VAL A 220 -5.87 -7.51 -28.47
N PRO A 221 -4.67 -7.88 -28.95
CA PRO A 221 -4.44 -8.07 -30.38
C PRO A 221 -5.39 -9.13 -30.94
N ASP A 222 -5.89 -8.88 -32.15
CA ASP A 222 -6.70 -9.81 -32.93
C ASP A 222 -8.04 -10.28 -32.28
N ASP A 223 -8.48 -9.67 -31.18
CA ASP A 223 -9.82 -9.95 -30.65
C ASP A 223 -10.90 -9.35 -31.59
N PRO A 224 -11.87 -10.17 -32.05
CA PRO A 224 -12.84 -9.77 -33.07
C PRO A 224 -13.82 -8.70 -32.60
N TYR A 225 -13.96 -8.49 -31.30
CA TYR A 225 -14.85 -7.49 -30.71
C TYR A 225 -14.08 -6.29 -30.14
N GLY A 226 -12.75 -6.28 -30.33
CA GLY A 226 -11.88 -5.24 -29.83
C GLY A 226 -11.79 -5.19 -28.31
N LEU A 227 -11.69 -6.35 -27.66
CA LEU A 227 -11.48 -6.47 -26.22
C LEU A 227 -10.24 -5.68 -25.74
N HIS A 228 -10.36 -5.01 -24.59
CA HIS A 228 -9.23 -4.42 -23.88
C HIS A 228 -8.81 -5.31 -22.72
N TYR A 229 -7.53 -5.28 -22.33
CA TYR A 229 -7.05 -6.15 -21.25
C TYR A 229 -7.64 -5.74 -19.90
N SER A 230 -7.90 -4.45 -19.67
CA SER A 230 -8.45 -3.89 -18.43
C SER A 230 -9.10 -2.51 -18.69
N ASP A 231 -9.79 -1.97 -17.69
CA ASP A 231 -10.19 -0.55 -17.63
C ASP A 231 -8.99 0.38 -17.36
N HIS A 232 -7.85 -0.21 -17.00
CA HIS A 232 -6.56 0.44 -16.96
C HIS A 232 -5.64 0.01 -18.12
N GLU A 233 -4.68 0.86 -18.45
CA GLU A 233 -3.54 0.54 -19.30
C GLU A 233 -2.33 0.18 -18.41
N GLY A 234 -1.55 -0.83 -18.80
CA GLY A 234 -0.32 -1.17 -18.09
C GLY A 234 0.76 -0.11 -18.30
N VAL A 235 1.59 0.10 -17.28
CA VAL A 235 2.78 0.96 -17.41
C VAL A 235 4.00 0.07 -17.35
N ALA A 236 4.88 0.21 -18.34
CA ALA A 236 6.09 -0.57 -18.46
C ALA A 236 7.31 0.33 -18.59
N ALA A 237 8.44 -0.09 -18.01
CA ALA A 237 9.71 0.62 -18.14
C ALA A 237 10.89 -0.34 -18.27
N SER A 238 11.89 0.08 -19.05
CA SER A 238 13.19 -0.58 -19.17
C SER A 238 14.22 0.16 -18.33
N PHE A 239 14.98 -0.58 -17.55
CA PHE A 239 16.03 -0.05 -16.70
C PHE A 239 17.38 -0.65 -17.03
N THR A 240 18.43 0.15 -16.82
CA THR A 240 19.81 -0.30 -16.76
C THR A 240 20.33 -0.06 -15.34
N ILE A 241 20.86 -1.10 -14.70
CA ILE A 241 21.59 -1.01 -13.44
C ILE A 241 23.08 -1.25 -13.68
N THR A 242 23.90 -0.29 -13.26
CA THR A 242 25.36 -0.33 -13.44
C THR A 242 26.04 -0.42 -12.09
N ARG A 243 26.91 -1.41 -11.91
CA ARG A 243 27.77 -1.47 -10.71
C ARG A 243 28.89 -0.44 -10.80
N LEU A 244 28.99 0.42 -9.81
CA LEU A 244 29.98 1.49 -9.73
C LEU A 244 31.28 0.95 -9.11
N ARG A 245 32.42 1.29 -9.71
CA ARG A 245 33.75 0.93 -9.19
C ARG A 245 34.13 1.70 -7.93
N ASN A 246 33.81 3.00 -7.93
CA ASN A 246 33.98 3.86 -6.78
C ASN A 246 32.59 4.21 -6.26
N PRO A 247 32.31 3.96 -4.97
CA PRO A 247 31.00 4.26 -4.46
C PRO A 247 30.77 5.77 -4.42
N VAL A 248 29.56 6.17 -4.80
CA VAL A 248 29.13 7.56 -4.72
C VAL A 248 28.56 7.74 -3.32
N LYS A 249 29.21 8.58 -2.52
CA LYS A 249 28.58 9.03 -1.27
C LYS A 249 27.34 9.84 -1.66
N PRO A 250 26.21 9.68 -0.98
CA PRO A 250 25.11 10.60 -1.16
C PRO A 250 25.65 12.01 -0.88
N GLU A 251 25.78 12.83 -1.93
CA GLU A 251 26.26 14.19 -1.76
C GLU A 251 25.25 14.92 -0.88
N GLY A 252 25.78 15.60 0.15
CA GLY A 252 25.02 16.47 1.03
C GLY A 252 24.64 17.75 0.31
N GLU A 253 23.87 17.64 -0.78
CA GLU A 253 23.14 18.78 -1.29
C GLU A 253 22.09 19.15 -0.24
N THR A 254 22.44 20.16 0.56
CA THR A 254 21.49 20.83 1.44
C THR A 254 20.35 21.32 0.57
N MET A 255 19.12 20.89 0.89
CA MET A 255 17.92 21.38 0.18
C MET A 255 17.96 22.90 0.10
N SER A 256 17.73 23.44 -1.09
CA SER A 256 17.60 24.88 -1.25
C SER A 256 16.45 25.41 -0.39
N ALA A 257 16.51 26.69 -0.02
CA ALA A 257 15.43 27.31 0.76
C ALA A 257 14.06 27.19 0.07
N ASN A 258 14.04 27.21 -1.26
CA ASN A 258 12.82 27.06 -2.05
C ASN A 258 12.26 25.63 -1.98
N GLU A 259 13.10 24.61 -2.10
CA GLU A 259 12.69 23.20 -1.96
C GLU A 259 12.19 22.90 -0.54
N LEU A 260 12.85 23.46 0.48
CA LEU A 260 12.42 23.31 1.86
C LEU A 260 11.06 23.96 2.12
N ASN A 261 10.83 25.17 1.58
CA ASN A 261 9.54 25.85 1.69
C ASN A 261 8.44 25.09 0.95
N ARG A 262 8.72 24.58 -0.25
CA ARG A 262 7.78 23.74 -1.00
C ARG A 262 7.40 22.49 -0.22
N LEU A 263 8.39 21.82 0.40
CA LEU A 263 8.14 20.64 1.24
C LEU A 263 7.24 20.98 2.45
N ARG A 264 7.44 22.14 3.08
CA ARG A 264 6.55 22.61 4.17
C ARG A 264 5.13 22.85 3.70
N ASP A 265 4.95 23.49 2.55
CA ASP A 265 3.62 23.72 1.96
C ASP A 265 2.90 22.40 1.65
N LEU A 266 3.62 21.43 1.09
CA LEU A 266 3.09 20.08 0.83
C LEU A 266 2.68 19.37 2.13
N LEU A 267 3.50 19.44 3.19
CA LEU A 267 3.17 18.84 4.49
C LEU A 267 1.93 19.49 5.12
N LEU A 268 1.79 20.82 5.00
CA LEU A 268 0.62 21.55 5.48
C LEU A 268 -0.65 21.16 4.72
N ASP A 269 -0.58 21.05 3.39
CA ASP A 269 -1.71 20.62 2.58
C ASP A 269 -2.15 19.19 2.94
N ILE A 270 -1.19 18.26 3.07
CA ILE A 270 -1.48 16.87 3.49
C ILE A 270 -2.07 16.81 4.89
N ASP A 271 -1.59 17.62 5.84
CA ASP A 271 -2.17 17.72 7.18
C ASP A 271 -3.64 18.19 7.14
N GLN A 272 -3.96 19.16 6.27
CA GLN A 272 -5.32 19.63 6.06
C GLN A 272 -6.21 18.55 5.45
N GLN A 273 -5.73 17.81 4.44
CA GLN A 273 -6.47 16.72 3.81
C GLN A 273 -6.77 15.57 4.80
N LEU A 274 -5.79 15.17 5.62
CA LEU A 274 -5.99 14.20 6.69
C LEU A 274 -6.99 14.70 7.76
N THR A 275 -6.95 15.98 8.08
CA THR A 275 -7.92 16.59 9.01
C THR A 275 -9.35 16.55 8.47
N ARG A 276 -9.54 16.79 7.16
CA ARG A 276 -10.85 16.61 6.50
C ARG A 276 -11.32 15.16 6.60
N GLY A 277 -10.45 14.19 6.32
CA GLY A 277 -10.77 12.76 6.47
C GLY A 277 -11.17 12.39 7.91
N LEU A 278 -10.49 12.92 8.92
CA LEU A 278 -10.85 12.72 10.32
C LEU A 278 -12.24 13.27 10.66
N ASN A 279 -12.57 14.46 10.16
CA ASN A 279 -13.88 15.07 10.34
C ASN A 279 -14.99 14.27 9.64
N GLN A 280 -14.74 13.78 8.42
CA GLN A 280 -15.66 12.89 7.70
C GLN A 280 -15.90 11.59 8.47
N CYS A 281 -14.86 11.00 9.07
CA CYS A 281 -14.98 9.81 9.90
C CYS A 281 -15.86 10.05 11.14
N ILE A 282 -15.72 11.20 11.80
CA ILE A 282 -16.55 11.59 12.96
C ILE A 282 -18.01 11.78 12.52
N HIS A 283 -18.23 12.50 11.42
CA HIS A 283 -19.56 12.74 10.88
C HIS A 283 -20.25 11.44 10.45
N GLY A 284 -19.54 10.57 9.73
CA GLY A 284 -20.04 9.25 9.32
C GLY A 284 -20.39 8.36 10.51
N ARG A 285 -19.59 8.40 11.60
CA ARG A 285 -19.91 7.70 12.85
C ARG A 285 -21.23 8.19 13.44
N LEU A 286 -21.44 9.50 13.50
CA LEU A 286 -22.67 10.09 14.01
C LEU A 286 -23.89 9.66 13.18
N LEU A 287 -23.80 9.76 11.85
CA LEU A 287 -24.87 9.33 10.95
C LEU A 287 -25.23 7.85 11.12
N HIS A 288 -24.23 6.97 11.21
CA HIS A 288 -24.47 5.55 11.43
C HIS A 288 -25.21 5.28 12.75
N LEU A 289 -24.86 5.98 13.82
CA LEU A 289 -25.51 5.83 15.13
C LEU A 289 -26.95 6.36 15.11
N ILE A 290 -27.21 7.48 14.44
CA ILE A 290 -28.57 8.02 14.27
C ILE A 290 -29.44 7.01 13.52
N TRP A 291 -28.96 6.46 12.41
CA TRP A 291 -29.70 5.43 11.67
C TRP A 291 -29.86 4.14 12.47
N ALA A 292 -28.87 3.73 13.26
CA ALA A 292 -28.98 2.56 14.13
C ALA A 292 -30.10 2.74 15.18
N ILE A 293 -30.26 3.93 15.75
CA ILE A 293 -31.36 4.25 16.67
C ILE A 293 -32.71 4.12 15.95
N PHE A 294 -32.84 4.69 14.75
CA PHE A 294 -34.08 4.60 13.96
C PHE A 294 -34.47 3.15 13.63
N ILE A 295 -33.51 2.34 13.18
CA ILE A 295 -33.73 0.92 12.87
C ILE A 295 -34.08 0.12 14.15
N THR A 296 -33.47 0.47 15.29
CA THR A 296 -33.81 -0.16 16.58
C THR A 296 -35.25 0.13 16.98
N ILE A 297 -35.72 1.37 16.82
CA ILE A 297 -37.12 1.74 17.09
C ILE A 297 -38.06 0.96 16.15
N LEU A 298 -37.73 0.85 14.87
CA LEU A 298 -38.52 0.09 13.89
C LEU A 298 -38.62 -1.40 14.26
N LEU A 299 -37.51 -2.00 14.71
CA LEU A 299 -37.49 -3.39 15.20
C LEU A 299 -38.37 -3.56 16.46
N ILE A 300 -38.32 -2.61 17.40
CA ILE A 300 -39.19 -2.63 18.59
C ILE A 300 -40.67 -2.57 18.19
N ILE A 301 -41.04 -1.68 17.25
CA ILE A 301 -42.41 -1.59 16.73
C ILE A 301 -42.83 -2.93 16.11
N LEU A 302 -41.95 -3.54 15.31
CA LEU A 302 -42.22 -4.80 14.63
C LEU A 302 -42.45 -5.96 15.61
N ILE A 303 -41.69 -6.01 16.71
CA ILE A 303 -41.88 -7.00 17.79
C ILE A 303 -43.29 -6.90 18.40
N LEU A 304 -43.86 -5.70 18.49
CA LEU A 304 -45.19 -5.48 19.07
C LEU A 304 -46.33 -5.88 18.12
N ILE A 305 -46.07 -6.01 16.82
CA ILE A 305 -47.05 -6.42 15.81
C ILE A 305 -47.24 -7.94 15.85
N TYR A 306 -48.47 -8.38 16.14
CA TYR A 306 -48.82 -9.80 16.13
C TYR A 306 -49.24 -10.23 14.71
N PRO A 307 -48.63 -11.27 14.12
CA PRO A 307 -49.02 -11.74 12.79
C PRO A 307 -50.41 -12.37 12.81
N THR A 308 -51.21 -12.11 11.79
CA THR A 308 -52.60 -12.61 11.67
C THR A 308 -52.68 -14.04 11.14
N ASP A 309 -51.66 -14.48 10.42
CA ASP A 309 -51.61 -15.76 9.72
C ASP A 309 -50.14 -16.19 9.46
N ARG A 310 -49.97 -17.38 8.86
CA ARG A 310 -48.64 -17.96 8.63
C ARG A 310 -47.81 -17.18 7.62
N LEU A 311 -48.42 -16.60 6.60
CA LEU A 311 -47.70 -15.82 5.58
C LEU A 311 -47.21 -14.50 6.17
N THR A 312 -48.05 -13.79 6.92
CA THR A 312 -47.64 -12.55 7.62
C THR A 312 -46.56 -12.80 8.67
N SER A 313 -46.58 -13.96 9.34
CA SER A 313 -45.49 -14.38 10.24
C SER A 313 -44.16 -14.59 9.52
N ILE A 314 -44.16 -15.23 8.35
CA ILE A 314 -42.94 -15.44 7.54
C ILE A 314 -42.40 -14.10 7.03
N ILE A 315 -43.26 -13.23 6.49
CA ILE A 315 -42.87 -11.90 5.98
C ILE A 315 -42.26 -11.05 7.10
N LYS A 316 -42.89 -11.03 8.28
CA LYS A 316 -42.38 -10.34 9.46
C LYS A 316 -40.97 -10.83 9.82
N CYS A 317 -40.78 -12.15 9.89
CA CYS A 317 -39.48 -12.75 10.22
C CYS A 317 -38.39 -12.36 9.21
N LEU A 318 -38.68 -12.39 7.91
CA LEU A 318 -37.73 -11.95 6.87
C LEU A 318 -37.35 -10.48 7.02
N PHE A 319 -38.32 -9.62 7.34
CA PHE A 319 -38.07 -8.19 7.55
C PHE A 319 -37.25 -7.93 8.83
N GLU A 320 -37.50 -8.66 9.91
CA GLU A 320 -36.69 -8.62 11.14
C GLU A 320 -35.23 -9.00 10.89
N ILE A 321 -35.01 -10.07 10.11
CA ILE A 321 -33.67 -10.50 9.72
C ILE A 321 -32.96 -9.41 8.90
N LEU A 322 -33.64 -8.84 7.90
CA LEU A 322 -33.07 -7.78 7.07
C LEU A 322 -32.69 -6.53 7.89
N LEU A 323 -33.61 -6.06 8.74
CA LEU A 323 -33.35 -4.91 9.63
C LEU A 323 -32.25 -5.21 10.64
N GLY A 324 -32.18 -6.45 11.16
CA GLY A 324 -31.11 -6.90 12.03
C GLY A 324 -29.73 -6.84 11.35
N ILE A 325 -29.62 -7.26 10.09
CA ILE A 325 -28.40 -7.17 9.30
C ILE A 325 -27.99 -5.70 9.07
N ILE A 326 -28.95 -4.83 8.74
CA ILE A 326 -28.71 -3.39 8.55
C ILE A 326 -28.23 -2.76 9.88
N LEU A 327 -28.92 -3.04 10.98
CA LEU A 327 -28.56 -2.53 12.31
C LEU A 327 -27.16 -2.97 12.71
N PHE A 328 -26.84 -4.26 12.52
CA PHE A 328 -25.51 -4.78 12.77
C PHE A 328 -24.46 -4.03 11.95
N THR A 329 -24.69 -3.85 10.64
CA THR A 329 -23.72 -3.18 9.74
C THR A 329 -23.47 -1.73 10.16
N LEU A 330 -24.52 -1.00 10.56
CA LEU A 330 -24.42 0.38 11.05
C LEU A 330 -23.62 0.46 12.36
N ILE A 331 -23.95 -0.37 13.35
CA ILE A 331 -23.28 -0.40 14.65
C ILE A 331 -21.82 -0.84 14.49
N TRP A 332 -21.58 -1.93 13.76
CA TRP A 332 -20.24 -2.45 13.52
C TRP A 332 -19.38 -1.45 12.74
N GLY A 333 -19.92 -0.89 11.66
CA GLY A 333 -19.24 0.13 10.87
C GLY A 333 -18.90 1.36 11.72
N SER A 334 -19.78 1.76 12.63
CA SER A 334 -19.57 2.90 13.53
C SER A 334 -18.56 2.64 14.65
N LEU A 335 -18.68 1.52 15.36
CA LEU A 335 -17.87 1.21 16.53
C LEU A 335 -16.48 0.69 16.15
N ILE A 336 -16.40 -0.16 15.13
CA ILE A 336 -15.17 -0.84 14.72
C ILE A 336 -14.61 -0.16 13.48
N GLY A 337 -15.35 -0.13 12.37
CA GLY A 337 -14.88 0.41 11.09
C GLY A 337 -14.32 1.83 11.20
N ARG A 338 -15.13 2.77 11.72
CA ARG A 338 -14.71 4.17 11.92
C ARG A 338 -13.61 4.33 12.97
N THR A 339 -13.51 3.42 13.96
CA THR A 339 -12.42 3.48 14.94
C THR A 339 -11.09 3.08 14.30
N ILE A 340 -11.08 2.02 13.47
CA ILE A 340 -9.90 1.60 12.70
C ILE A 340 -9.48 2.70 11.73
N GLU A 341 -10.42 3.23 10.94
CA GLU A 341 -10.20 4.36 10.03
C GLU A 341 -9.61 5.58 10.73
N LYS A 342 -10.22 6.01 11.84
CA LYS A 342 -9.72 7.12 12.64
C LYS A 342 -8.30 6.88 13.16
N SER A 343 -7.98 5.66 13.57
CA SER A 343 -6.62 5.31 14.03
C SER A 343 -5.61 5.38 12.88
N GLY A 344 -5.94 4.87 11.69
CA GLY A 344 -5.08 4.99 10.50
C GLY A 344 -4.78 6.45 10.15
N LEU A 345 -5.82 7.28 10.04
CA LEU A 345 -5.68 8.71 9.75
C LEU A 345 -4.89 9.47 10.82
N LYS A 346 -5.07 9.13 12.10
CA LYS A 346 -4.29 9.72 13.20
C LYS A 346 -2.82 9.33 13.13
N ASN A 347 -2.51 8.08 12.81
CA ASN A 347 -1.14 7.61 12.66
C ASN A 347 -0.45 8.35 11.51
N ALA A 348 -1.11 8.46 10.35
CA ALA A 348 -0.58 9.24 9.23
C ALA A 348 -0.32 10.72 9.62
N LYS A 349 -1.27 11.35 10.33
CA LYS A 349 -1.10 12.73 10.82
C LYS A 349 0.09 12.86 11.78
N HIS A 350 0.30 11.87 12.65
CA HIS A 350 1.44 11.85 13.55
C HIS A 350 2.77 11.71 12.80
N SER A 351 2.85 10.87 11.76
CA SER A 351 4.03 10.75 10.89
C SER A 351 4.34 12.06 10.18
N ILE A 352 3.33 12.74 9.62
CA ILE A 352 3.49 14.05 8.97
C ILE A 352 3.99 15.11 9.96
N SER A 353 3.40 15.17 11.16
CA SER A 353 3.86 16.08 12.23
C SER A 353 5.30 15.77 12.66
N THR A 354 5.67 14.49 12.73
CA THR A 354 7.04 14.06 13.03
C THR A 354 8.01 14.49 11.93
N LEU A 355 7.65 14.31 10.65
CA LEU A 355 8.46 14.75 9.52
C LEU A 355 8.62 16.28 9.50
N SER A 356 7.54 17.03 9.76
CA SER A 356 7.59 18.49 9.90
C SER A 356 8.53 18.93 11.03
N SER A 357 8.43 18.30 12.21
CA SER A 357 9.29 18.66 13.34
C SER A 357 10.77 18.29 13.12
N ARG A 358 11.06 17.20 12.39
CA ARG A 358 12.43 16.85 11.97
C ARG A 358 13.02 17.88 11.03
N LEU A 359 12.21 18.41 10.09
CA LEU A 359 12.64 19.49 9.20
C LEU A 359 12.98 20.77 9.97
N ASP A 360 12.29 21.04 11.07
CA ASP A 360 12.53 22.24 11.88
C ASP A 360 13.71 22.08 12.86
N LYS A 361 14.10 20.84 13.22
CA LYS A 361 15.11 20.58 14.26
C LYS A 361 16.44 20.02 13.76
N GLY A 362 16.52 19.44 12.56
CA GLY A 362 17.77 18.88 12.02
C GLY A 362 18.44 17.83 12.92
N GLU A 363 17.68 17.11 13.74
CA GLU A 363 18.21 16.20 14.77
C GLU A 363 18.57 14.82 14.20
N THR A 364 19.73 14.31 14.61
CA THR A 364 20.12 12.89 14.48
C THR A 364 20.10 12.24 15.85
N MET A 365 19.58 11.00 15.93
CA MET A 365 19.46 10.25 17.18
C MET A 365 20.85 9.92 17.77
N SER A 366 20.94 9.99 19.10
CA SER A 366 22.15 9.68 19.87
C SER A 366 22.34 8.18 20.10
N ALA A 367 23.58 7.73 20.33
CA ALA A 367 23.93 6.33 20.54
C ALA A 367 23.23 5.67 21.76
N ASN A 368 22.85 6.45 22.78
CA ASN A 368 22.10 5.95 23.94
C ASN A 368 20.64 5.62 23.62
N GLU A 369 20.04 6.29 22.63
CA GLU A 369 18.67 6.00 22.19
C GLU A 369 18.61 4.71 21.37
N LEU A 370 19.69 4.34 20.69
CA LEU A 370 19.80 3.12 19.89
C LEU A 370 19.77 1.83 20.73
N ASN A 371 20.46 1.83 21.88
CA ASN A 371 20.44 0.67 22.78
C ASN A 371 19.09 0.51 23.48
N ARG A 372 18.46 1.63 23.88
CA ARG A 372 17.10 1.60 24.44
C ARG A 372 16.06 1.12 23.42
N LEU A 373 16.27 1.42 22.14
CA LEU A 373 15.42 0.94 21.04
C LEU A 373 15.53 -0.58 20.86
N ARG A 374 16.71 -1.18 21.01
CA ARG A 374 16.88 -2.65 20.92
C ARG A 374 16.06 -3.38 21.99
N ASP A 375 16.17 -2.95 23.25
CA ASP A 375 15.44 -3.56 24.36
C ASP A 375 13.92 -3.44 24.17
N LEU A 376 13.46 -2.28 23.66
CA LEU A 376 12.05 -2.05 23.32
C LEU A 376 11.57 -2.95 22.18
N LEU A 377 12.37 -3.17 21.14
CA LEU A 377 11.99 -4.02 20.01
C LEU A 377 11.87 -5.49 20.40
N LEU A 378 12.75 -5.99 21.27
CA LEU A 378 12.66 -7.34 21.83
C LEU A 378 11.39 -7.52 22.68
N ASP A 379 11.05 -6.54 23.52
CA ASP A 379 9.81 -6.57 24.30
C ASP A 379 8.56 -6.56 23.39
N ILE A 380 8.55 -5.72 22.35
CA ILE A 380 7.44 -5.66 21.39
C ILE A 380 7.31 -6.99 20.61
N ASP A 381 8.39 -7.64 20.18
CA ASP A 381 8.31 -8.97 19.52
C ASP A 381 7.67 -10.03 20.43
N GLN A 382 8.03 -10.03 21.73
CA GLN A 382 7.41 -10.93 22.70
C GLN A 382 5.91 -10.64 22.88
N GLN A 383 5.52 -9.36 22.96
CA GLN A 383 4.11 -8.97 23.05
C GLN A 383 3.31 -9.39 21.81
N LEU A 384 3.85 -9.18 20.60
CA LEU A 384 3.22 -9.60 19.34
C LEU A 384 3.06 -11.11 19.24
N THR A 385 4.06 -11.87 19.72
CA THR A 385 4.00 -13.34 19.77
C THR A 385 2.88 -13.83 20.68
N ARG A 386 2.72 -13.19 21.85
CA ARG A 386 1.60 -13.49 22.76
C ARG A 386 0.26 -13.17 22.11
N GLY A 387 0.13 -12.02 21.43
CA GLY A 387 -1.07 -11.65 20.68
C GLY A 387 -1.43 -12.67 19.58
N LEU A 388 -0.43 -13.15 18.83
CA LEU A 388 -0.65 -14.13 17.76
C LEU A 388 -1.18 -15.48 18.30
N ASN A 389 -0.65 -15.92 19.44
CA ASN A 389 -1.12 -17.13 20.11
C ASN A 389 -2.54 -16.98 20.67
N GLN A 390 -2.87 -15.81 21.24
CA GLN A 390 -4.23 -15.48 21.69
C GLN A 390 -5.25 -15.45 20.53
N CYS A 391 -4.85 -14.96 19.36
CA CYS A 391 -5.66 -14.99 18.14
C CYS A 391 -6.06 -16.42 17.75
N ILE A 392 -5.08 -17.34 17.70
CA ILE A 392 -5.30 -18.74 17.32
C ILE A 392 -6.20 -19.45 18.34
N HIS A 393 -5.88 -19.33 19.63
CA HIS A 393 -6.62 -20.02 20.68
C HIS A 393 -8.07 -19.55 20.75
N GLY A 394 -8.31 -18.25 20.69
CA GLY A 394 -9.68 -17.75 20.76
C GLY A 394 -10.49 -17.98 19.47
N ARG A 395 -9.87 -18.19 18.30
CA ARG A 395 -10.59 -18.59 17.08
C ARG A 395 -11.21 -19.98 17.25
N LEU A 396 -10.45 -20.92 17.83
CA LEU A 396 -10.93 -22.27 18.11
C LEU A 396 -12.11 -22.22 19.09
N LEU A 397 -11.98 -21.44 20.17
CA LEU A 397 -13.04 -21.27 21.16
C LEU A 397 -14.31 -20.67 20.55
N HIS A 398 -14.19 -19.63 19.71
CA HIS A 398 -15.34 -19.01 19.06
C HIS A 398 -16.08 -19.98 18.13
N LEU A 399 -15.36 -20.83 17.39
CA LEU A 399 -15.96 -21.80 16.47
C LEU A 399 -16.74 -22.89 17.24
N ILE A 400 -16.19 -23.37 18.37
CA ILE A 400 -16.87 -24.34 19.24
C ILE A 400 -18.18 -23.76 19.76
N TRP A 401 -18.17 -22.52 20.26
CA TRP A 401 -19.39 -21.85 20.72
C TRP A 401 -20.36 -21.56 19.58
N ALA A 402 -19.89 -21.20 18.39
CA ALA A 402 -20.75 -20.98 17.23
C ALA A 402 -21.54 -22.25 16.86
N ILE A 403 -20.88 -23.42 16.87
CA ILE A 403 -21.54 -24.71 16.63
C ILE A 403 -22.61 -24.97 17.71
N PHE A 404 -22.27 -24.77 18.98
CA PHE A 404 -23.20 -24.98 20.09
C PHE A 404 -24.44 -24.07 19.99
N ILE A 405 -24.25 -22.78 19.71
CA ILE A 405 -25.35 -21.81 19.57
C ILE A 405 -26.20 -22.10 18.33
N THR A 406 -25.60 -22.57 17.24
CA THR A 406 -26.34 -23.00 16.03
C THR A 406 -27.27 -24.17 16.35
N ILE A 407 -26.79 -25.18 17.09
CA ILE A 407 -27.61 -26.30 17.54
C ILE A 407 -28.77 -25.82 18.41
N LEU A 408 -28.51 -24.88 19.33
CA LEU A 408 -29.54 -24.31 20.19
C LEU A 408 -30.60 -23.55 19.39
N LEU A 409 -30.21 -22.74 18.40
CA LEU A 409 -31.13 -22.04 17.49
C LEU A 409 -31.99 -23.02 16.68
N ILE A 410 -31.42 -24.11 16.17
CA ILE A 410 -32.18 -25.15 15.46
C ILE A 410 -33.22 -25.80 16.38
N ILE A 411 -32.85 -26.10 17.63
CA ILE A 411 -33.78 -26.64 18.62
C ILE A 411 -34.92 -25.65 18.89
N LEU A 412 -34.62 -24.34 19.02
CA LEU A 412 -35.62 -23.31 19.24
C LEU A 412 -36.59 -23.15 18.06
N ILE A 413 -36.14 -23.26 16.82
CA ILE A 413 -37.01 -23.22 15.63
C ILE A 413 -38.07 -24.33 15.69
N LEU A 414 -37.74 -25.49 16.25
CA LEU A 414 -38.65 -26.64 16.36
C LEU A 414 -39.67 -26.50 17.50
N ILE A 415 -39.50 -25.52 18.39
CA ILE A 415 -40.43 -25.27 19.50
C ILE A 415 -41.56 -24.34 19.03
N TYR A 416 -42.81 -24.78 19.16
CA TYR A 416 -43.97 -23.94 18.87
C TYR A 416 -44.49 -23.28 20.15
N PRO A 417 -44.57 -21.94 20.24
CA PRO A 417 -45.07 -21.26 21.43
C PRO A 417 -46.58 -21.49 21.58
N THR A 418 -47.01 -21.78 22.80
CA THR A 418 -48.41 -22.07 23.15
C THR A 418 -49.26 -20.82 23.42
N ASP A 419 -48.60 -19.70 23.72
CA ASP A 419 -49.24 -18.43 24.08
C ASP A 419 -48.37 -17.22 23.68
N ARG A 420 -48.97 -16.02 23.77
CA ARG A 420 -48.36 -14.76 23.33
C ARG A 420 -47.10 -14.40 24.14
N LEU A 421 -47.07 -14.65 25.44
CA LEU A 421 -45.91 -14.35 26.28
C LEU A 421 -44.74 -15.27 25.91
N THR A 422 -45.01 -16.56 25.77
CA THR A 422 -44.01 -17.54 25.33
C THR A 422 -43.47 -17.24 23.93
N SER A 423 -44.32 -16.76 23.01
CA SER A 423 -43.89 -16.32 21.69
C SER A 423 -42.95 -15.11 21.73
N ILE A 424 -43.21 -14.14 22.61
CA ILE A 424 -42.34 -12.95 22.79
C ILE A 424 -41.01 -13.36 23.39
N ILE A 425 -41.02 -14.18 24.46
CA ILE A 425 -39.81 -14.69 25.13
C ILE A 425 -38.95 -15.48 24.14
N LYS A 426 -39.57 -16.36 23.35
CA LYS A 426 -38.90 -17.14 22.31
C LYS A 426 -38.20 -16.24 21.29
N CYS A 427 -38.91 -15.25 20.76
CA CYS A 427 -38.37 -14.29 19.80
C CYS A 427 -37.16 -13.52 20.37
N LEU A 428 -37.26 -13.03 21.62
CA LEU A 428 -36.14 -12.37 22.29
C LEU A 428 -34.92 -13.28 22.45
N PHE A 429 -35.14 -14.56 22.75
CA PHE A 429 -34.06 -15.54 22.90
C PHE A 429 -33.42 -15.90 21.55
N GLU A 430 -34.22 -16.05 20.49
CA GLU A 430 -33.73 -16.26 19.12
C GLU A 430 -32.90 -15.07 18.63
N ILE A 431 -33.33 -13.83 18.89
CA ILE A 431 -32.58 -12.61 18.58
C ILE A 431 -31.25 -12.61 19.34
N LEU A 432 -31.26 -12.89 20.65
CA LEU A 432 -30.06 -12.92 21.48
C LEU A 432 -29.05 -13.96 20.99
N LEU A 433 -29.49 -15.19 20.74
CA LEU A 433 -28.64 -16.26 20.23
C LEU A 433 -28.15 -15.97 18.81
N GLY A 434 -28.98 -15.36 17.96
CA GLY A 434 -28.58 -14.91 16.64
C GLY A 434 -27.45 -13.87 16.70
N ILE A 435 -27.55 -12.90 17.60
CA ILE A 435 -26.49 -11.90 17.84
C ILE A 435 -25.21 -12.57 18.34
N ILE A 436 -25.31 -13.50 19.28
CA ILE A 436 -24.16 -14.25 19.82
C ILE A 436 -23.50 -15.07 18.70
N LEU A 437 -24.28 -15.85 17.94
CA LEU A 437 -23.79 -16.67 16.83
C LEU A 437 -23.08 -15.81 15.79
N PHE A 438 -23.73 -14.73 15.37
CA PHE A 438 -23.17 -13.79 14.41
C PHE A 438 -21.84 -13.22 14.93
N THR A 439 -21.78 -12.78 16.19
CA THR A 439 -20.57 -12.20 16.79
C THR A 439 -19.42 -13.22 16.85
N LEU A 440 -19.72 -14.48 17.17
CA LEU A 440 -18.74 -15.57 17.22
C LEU A 440 -18.21 -15.91 15.81
N ILE A 441 -19.10 -16.03 14.82
CA ILE A 441 -18.74 -16.30 13.43
C ILE A 441 -17.93 -15.14 12.86
N TRP A 442 -18.42 -13.90 12.97
CA TRP A 442 -17.72 -12.71 12.49
C TRP A 442 -16.37 -12.50 13.18
N GLY A 443 -16.33 -12.59 14.51
CA GLY A 443 -15.10 -12.46 15.29
C GLY A 443 -14.07 -13.52 14.95
N SER A 444 -14.50 -14.75 14.63
CA SER A 444 -13.59 -15.85 14.28
C SER A 444 -13.13 -15.85 12.82
N LEU A 445 -14.02 -15.60 11.86
CA LEU A 445 -13.70 -15.62 10.43
C LEU A 445 -13.00 -14.33 9.98
N ILE A 446 -13.50 -13.17 10.39
CA ILE A 446 -13.06 -11.88 9.86
C ILE A 446 -12.14 -11.19 10.85
N GLY A 447 -12.63 -10.95 12.09
CA GLY A 447 -11.88 -10.20 13.10
C GLY A 447 -10.50 -10.80 13.39
N ARG A 448 -10.45 -12.06 13.81
CA ARG A 448 -9.19 -12.75 14.14
C ARG A 448 -8.32 -13.05 12.92
N THR A 449 -8.88 -13.11 11.72
CA THR A 449 -8.08 -13.28 10.48
C THR A 449 -7.35 -11.97 10.15
N ILE A 450 -8.06 -10.83 10.22
CA ILE A 450 -7.47 -9.50 10.06
C ILE A 450 -6.40 -9.24 11.14
N GLU A 451 -6.73 -9.51 12.41
CA GLU A 451 -5.82 -9.33 13.54
C GLU A 451 -4.57 -10.19 13.41
N LYS A 452 -4.72 -11.49 13.08
CA LYS A 452 -3.60 -12.39 12.81
C LYS A 452 -2.71 -11.90 11.67
N SER A 453 -3.32 -11.36 10.61
CA SER A 453 -2.58 -10.81 9.47
C SER A 453 -1.77 -9.58 9.89
N GLY A 454 -2.40 -8.63 10.58
CA GLY A 454 -1.75 -7.42 11.09
C GLY A 454 -0.59 -7.74 12.06
N LEU A 455 -0.81 -8.66 13.00
CA LEU A 455 0.21 -9.10 13.96
C LEU A 455 1.40 -9.79 13.26
N LYS A 456 1.15 -10.60 12.23
CA LYS A 456 2.22 -11.23 11.43
C LYS A 456 3.06 -10.18 10.70
N ASN A 457 2.42 -9.19 10.07
CA ASN A 457 3.10 -8.13 9.35
C ASN A 457 3.95 -7.28 10.30
N ALA A 458 3.38 -6.86 11.44
CA ALA A 458 4.10 -6.12 12.48
C ALA A 458 5.32 -6.89 12.99
N LYS A 459 5.16 -8.19 13.26
CA LYS A 459 6.25 -9.06 13.69
C LYS A 459 7.36 -9.18 12.63
N HIS A 460 7.00 -9.30 11.36
CA HIS A 460 7.97 -9.34 10.26
C HIS A 460 8.78 -8.03 10.16
N SER A 461 8.10 -6.88 10.28
CA SER A 461 8.76 -5.56 10.29
C SER A 461 9.72 -5.41 11.47
N ILE A 462 9.34 -5.83 12.67
CA ILE A 462 10.21 -5.77 13.86
C ILE A 462 11.39 -6.73 13.74
N SER A 463 11.18 -7.95 13.26
CA SER A 463 12.28 -8.90 13.00
C SER A 463 13.29 -8.32 11.99
N THR A 464 12.79 -7.65 10.95
CA THR A 464 13.63 -6.98 9.95
C THR A 464 14.40 -5.83 10.58
N LEU A 465 13.75 -4.98 11.37
CA LEU A 465 14.39 -3.85 12.05
C LEU A 465 15.43 -4.31 13.08
N SER A 466 15.14 -5.37 13.85
CA SER A 466 16.07 -5.97 14.81
C SER A 466 17.31 -6.52 14.10
N SER A 467 17.13 -7.30 13.02
CA SER A 467 18.26 -7.84 12.25
C SER A 467 19.17 -6.75 11.67
N ARG A 468 18.59 -5.60 11.31
CA ARG A 468 19.33 -4.42 10.82
C ARG A 468 20.11 -3.74 11.93
N LEU A 469 19.52 -3.57 13.11
CA LEU A 469 20.23 -3.04 14.28
C LEU A 469 21.38 -3.96 14.71
N ASP A 470 21.25 -5.27 14.55
CA ASP A 470 22.33 -6.21 14.83
C ASP A 470 23.44 -6.08 13.79
N SER A 471 23.09 -5.96 12.50
CA SER A 471 24.06 -5.75 11.41
C SER A 471 24.77 -4.39 11.45
N SER A 472 24.19 -3.36 12.06
CA SER A 472 24.80 -2.02 12.15
C SER A 472 25.97 -1.96 13.14
N ASN A 473 26.05 -2.91 14.09
CA ASN A 473 27.24 -3.08 14.95
C ASN A 473 28.36 -3.86 14.23
N ASP A 474 28.04 -4.57 13.16
CA ASP A 474 28.94 -5.51 12.47
C ASP A 474 29.68 -4.92 11.25
N PHE A 475 29.64 -3.59 11.05
CA PHE A 475 30.52 -2.90 10.10
C PHE A 475 32.00 -2.83 10.56
N THR A 476 32.50 -3.92 11.18
CA THR A 476 33.92 -4.26 11.30
C THR A 476 34.37 -5.36 10.34
N LEU A 477 33.51 -5.82 9.41
CA LEU A 477 33.94 -6.61 8.25
C LEU A 477 33.91 -5.78 6.95
N ILE A 478 34.98 -5.02 6.74
CA ILE A 478 35.80 -4.91 5.53
C ILE A 478 36.88 -3.89 5.90
N LYS A 479 38.04 -4.43 6.29
CA LYS A 479 39.30 -3.70 6.33
C LYS A 479 40.19 -4.26 5.24
#